data_AF-A0A8J8MMI4-F1
#
_entry.id   AF-A0A8J8MMI4-F1
#
_cell.length_a   1.000
_cell.length_b   1.000
_cell.length_c   1.000
_cell.angle_alpha   90.00
_cell.angle_beta   90.00
_cell.angle_gamma   90.00
#
_symmetry.space_group_name_H-M   'P 1'
#
loop_
_entity.id
_entity.type
_entity.pdbx_description
1 polymer ?
#
loop_
_entity_poly.entity_id
_entity_poly.type
_entity_poly.pdbx_seq_one_letter_code
_entity_poly.pdbx_strand_id
1 'polypeptide(L)'
;MTLLDECLEALQDNYKILSNTQKEQLLKELFETFSLTNWGRINWVKLKTVKKCMDTENFIDSIIDFIGGNNEDIIIVWDEINHPKILLN
;
A
#
# COMPACT_ATOMS: atom_id res chain seq x y z
N MET A 1 -4.88 -19.15 11.69
CA MET A 1 -4.56 -18.79 10.31
C MET A 1 -5.46 -17.65 9.93
N THR A 2 -4.87 -16.49 9.67
CA THR A 2 -5.55 -15.25 9.28
C THR A 2 -5.37 -15.00 7.79
N LEU A 3 -6.17 -14.13 7.18
CA LEU A 3 -5.97 -13.71 5.78
C LEU A 3 -4.56 -13.13 5.55
N LEU A 4 -3.99 -12.51 6.59
CA LEU A 4 -2.63 -12.02 6.56
C LEU A 4 -1.61 -13.16 6.51
N ASP A 5 -1.81 -14.23 7.28
CA ASP A 5 -0.93 -15.41 7.23
C ASP A 5 -0.97 -16.08 5.84
N GLU A 6 -2.18 -16.22 5.26
CA GLU A 6 -2.37 -16.77 3.91
C GLU A 6 -1.71 -15.89 2.83
N CYS A 7 -1.78 -14.56 2.99
CA CYS A 7 -1.13 -13.62 2.09
C CYS A 7 0.40 -13.74 2.18
N LEU A 8 0.97 -13.74 3.38
CA LEU A 8 2.41 -13.91 3.59
C LEU A 8 2.91 -15.25 3.04
N GLU A 9 2.12 -16.33 3.18
CA GLU A 9 2.45 -17.63 2.59
C GLU A 9 2.46 -17.58 1.06
N ALA A 10 1.48 -16.92 0.43
CA ALA A 10 1.43 -16.75 -1.01
C ALA A 10 2.60 -15.94 -1.57
N LEU A 11 3.14 -15.00 -0.77
CA LEU A 11 4.28 -14.15 -1.13
C LEU A 11 5.63 -14.83 -0.89
N GLN A 12 5.66 -15.97 -0.19
CA GLN A 12 6.86 -16.76 0.08
C GLN A 12 7.97 -15.90 0.71
N ASP A 13 9.18 -15.90 0.15
CA ASP A 13 10.30 -15.09 0.65
C ASP A 13 10.37 -13.68 0.04
N ASN A 14 9.38 -13.32 -0.79
CA ASN A 14 9.37 -12.05 -1.51
C ASN A 14 8.63 -10.94 -0.74
N TYR A 15 8.99 -10.78 0.53
CA TYR A 15 8.49 -9.69 1.35
C TYR A 15 9.44 -9.33 2.49
N LYS A 16 9.27 -8.13 3.02
CA LYS A 16 9.94 -7.69 4.25
C LYS A 16 8.96 -6.92 5.11
N ILE A 17 8.77 -7.37 6.34
CA ILE A 17 7.98 -6.63 7.33
C ILE A 17 8.83 -5.46 7.85
N LEU A 18 8.34 -4.24 7.67
CA LEU A 18 9.01 -3.05 8.19
C LEU A 18 9.14 -3.09 9.72
N SER A 19 10.24 -2.53 10.23
CA SER A 19 10.43 -2.25 11.66
C SER A 19 9.49 -1.14 12.15
N ASN A 20 9.31 -1.02 13.47
CA ASN A 20 8.44 0.02 14.05
C ASN A 20 8.85 1.43 13.63
N THR A 21 10.15 1.73 13.61
CA THR A 21 10.67 3.05 13.18
C THR A 21 10.37 3.33 11.71
N GLN A 22 10.51 2.32 10.84
CA GLN A 22 10.16 2.46 9.42
C GLN A 22 8.65 2.67 9.23
N LYS A 23 7.81 2.01 10.04
CA LYS A 23 6.36 2.20 10.02
C LYS A 23 5.96 3.63 10.42
N GLU A 24 6.52 4.14 11.51
CA GLU A 24 6.26 5.50 11.99
C GLU A 24 6.64 6.54 10.95
N GLN A 25 7.82 6.38 10.34
CA GLN A 25 8.29 7.27 9.28
C GLN A 25 7.37 7.22 8.05
N LEU A 26 6.98 6.03 7.59
CA LEU A 26 6.07 5.90 6.45
C LEU A 26 4.70 6.51 6.74
N LEU A 27 4.12 6.26 7.92
CA LEU A 27 2.82 6.80 8.28
C LEU A 27 2.86 8.33 8.28
N LYS A 28 3.94 8.91 8.81
CA LYS A 28 4.16 10.36 8.77
C LYS A 28 4.19 10.86 7.33
N GLU A 29 4.98 10.24 6.46
CA GLU A 29 5.07 10.61 5.03
C GLU A 29 3.72 10.48 4.31
N LEU A 30 2.96 9.43 4.62
CA LEU A 30 1.63 9.19 4.05
C LEU A 30 0.64 10.28 4.47
N PHE A 31 0.62 10.65 5.76
CA PHE A 31 -0.25 11.73 6.26
C PHE A 31 0.18 13.13 5.78
N GLU A 32 1.47 13.34 5.52
CA GLU A 32 1.98 14.58 4.92
C GLU A 32 1.65 14.65 3.41
N THR A 33 1.67 13.52 2.71
CA THR A 33 1.44 13.44 1.26
C THR A 33 -0.05 13.44 0.90
N PHE A 34 -0.86 12.66 1.62
CA PHE A 34 -2.26 12.46 1.30
C PHE A 34 -3.15 13.23 2.26
N SER A 35 -3.99 14.10 1.71
CA SER A 35 -5.06 14.71 2.49
C SER A 35 -6.05 13.64 2.96
N LEU A 36 -6.22 13.50 4.26
CA LEU A 36 -7.26 12.65 4.82
C LEU A 36 -8.57 13.40 5.03
N THR A 37 -9.66 12.65 5.00
CA THR A 37 -10.97 13.08 5.47
C THR A 37 -11.02 13.02 6.99
N ASN A 38 -12.01 13.67 7.60
CA ASN A 38 -12.26 13.59 9.05
C ASN A 38 -12.56 12.15 9.55
N TRP A 39 -12.72 11.20 8.63
CA TRP A 39 -12.98 9.78 8.88
C TRP A 39 -11.72 8.91 8.67
N GLY A 40 -10.54 9.52 8.57
CA GLY A 40 -9.26 8.79 8.42
C GLY A 40 -9.01 8.20 7.03
N ARG A 41 -9.89 8.45 6.06
CA ARG A 41 -9.75 7.94 4.68
C ARG A 41 -9.07 8.94 3.77
N ILE A 42 -8.34 8.46 2.76
CA ILE A 42 -7.79 9.31 1.69
C ILE A 42 -8.92 10.13 1.05
N ASN A 43 -8.72 11.45 0.96
CA ASN A 43 -9.62 12.34 0.27
C ASN A 43 -9.31 12.33 -1.24
N TRP A 44 -9.86 11.34 -1.94
CA TRP A 44 -9.66 11.14 -3.37
C TRP A 44 -10.02 12.37 -4.22
N VAL A 45 -10.97 13.21 -3.78
CA VAL A 45 -11.39 14.43 -4.49
C VAL A 45 -10.26 15.47 -4.57
N LYS A 46 -9.32 15.44 -3.62
CA LYS A 46 -8.19 16.37 -3.57
C LYS A 46 -6.98 15.90 -4.38
N LEU A 47 -7.00 14.68 -4.91
CA LEU A 47 -5.87 14.13 -5.68
C LEU A 47 -6.01 14.48 -7.16
N LYS A 48 -4.87 14.85 -7.77
CA LYS A 48 -4.80 15.21 -9.20
C LYS A 48 -4.87 13.99 -10.11
N THR A 49 -4.40 12.84 -9.63
CA THR A 49 -4.28 11.61 -10.41
C THR A 49 -4.96 10.49 -9.65
N VAL A 50 -6.07 10.00 -10.19
CA VAL A 50 -6.83 8.87 -9.64
C VAL A 50 -7.29 8.00 -10.81
N LYS A 51 -7.00 6.69 -10.76
CA LYS A 51 -7.46 5.72 -11.75
C LYS A 51 -8.39 4.73 -11.07
N LYS A 52 -9.59 4.54 -11.63
CA LYS A 52 -10.55 3.55 -11.16
C LYS A 52 -10.26 2.22 -11.86
N CYS A 53 -9.98 1.19 -11.08
CA CYS A 53 -9.79 -0.18 -11.59
C CYS A 53 -11.08 -0.97 -11.32
N MET A 54 -11.55 -1.73 -12.31
CA MET A 54 -12.82 -2.47 -12.24
C MET A 54 -12.63 -3.96 -11.92
N ASP A 55 -11.42 -4.46 -12.12
CA ASP A 55 -10.99 -5.84 -11.92
C ASP A 55 -9.48 -5.87 -11.62
N THR A 56 -8.99 -7.05 -11.27
CA THR A 56 -7.60 -7.26 -10.87
C THR A 56 -6.62 -7.13 -12.03
N GLU A 57 -7.01 -7.50 -13.25
CA GLU A 57 -6.14 -7.40 -14.43
C GLU A 57 -5.86 -5.93 -14.76
N ASN A 58 -6.92 -5.12 -14.85
CA ASN A 58 -6.84 -3.68 -15.05
C ASN A 58 -6.05 -2.99 -13.93
N PHE A 59 -6.16 -3.48 -12.69
CA PHE A 59 -5.36 -2.97 -11.57
C PHE A 59 -3.86 -3.22 -11.75
N ILE A 60 -3.47 -4.44 -12.14
CA ILE A 60 -2.05 -4.78 -12.38
C ILE A 60 -1.48 -3.94 -13.52
N ASP A 61 -2.18 -3.88 -14.66
CA ASP A 61 -1.75 -3.08 -15.81
C ASP A 61 -1.61 -1.60 -15.43
N SER A 62 -2.56 -1.08 -14.63
CA SER A 62 -2.53 0.29 -14.13
C SER A 62 -1.33 0.59 -13.22
N ILE A 63 -0.92 -0.37 -12.39
CA ILE A 63 0.27 -0.24 -11.54
C ILE A 63 1.52 -0.23 -12.40
N ILE A 64 1.64 -1.16 -13.36
CA ILE A 64 2.79 -1.26 -14.27
C ILE A 64 2.95 0.04 -15.06
N ASP A 65 1.86 0.56 -15.62
CA ASP A 65 1.83 1.84 -16.33
C ASP A 65 2.28 3.01 -15.44
N PHE A 66 1.84 3.02 -14.17
CA PHE A 66 2.14 4.12 -13.25
C PHE A 66 3.60 4.11 -12.79
N ILE A 67 4.16 2.92 -12.52
CA ILE A 67 5.54 2.75 -12.07
C ILE A 67 6.52 2.87 -13.26
N GLY A 68 6.04 2.72 -14.49
CA GLY A 68 6.84 2.89 -15.71
C GLY A 68 7.86 1.77 -15.93
N GLY A 69 7.60 0.58 -15.38
CA GLY A 69 8.52 -0.56 -15.46
C GLY A 69 9.77 -0.46 -14.59
N ASN A 70 9.84 0.52 -13.68
CA ASN A 70 10.88 0.57 -12.66
C ASN A 70 10.63 -0.51 -11.59
N ASN A 71 11.70 -1.09 -11.05
CA ASN A 71 11.63 -1.90 -9.83
C ASN A 71 11.52 -0.96 -8.62
N GLU A 72 10.34 -0.40 -8.42
CA GLU A 72 10.00 0.36 -7.22
C GLU A 72 9.43 -0.59 -6.17
N ASP A 73 9.92 -0.45 -4.94
CA ASP A 73 9.41 -1.20 -3.81
C ASP A 73 7.92 -0.87 -3.57
N ILE A 74 7.03 -1.86 -3.69
CA ILE A 74 5.58 -1.66 -3.43
C ILE A 74 5.25 -1.85 -1.95
N ILE A 75 4.80 -0.78 -1.31
CA ILE A 75 4.36 -0.78 0.09
C ILE A 75 2.85 -1.05 0.22
N ILE A 76 2.49 -2.15 0.88
CA ILE A 76 1.11 -2.48 1.24
C ILE A 76 0.81 -2.02 2.67
N VAL A 77 -0.09 -1.05 2.86
CA VAL A 77 -0.55 -0.65 4.20
C VAL A 77 -1.84 -1.39 4.52
N TRP A 78 -1.73 -2.40 5.38
CA TRP A 78 -2.88 -3.19 5.85
C TRP A 78 -3.47 -2.58 7.12
N ASP A 79 -4.73 -2.13 7.05
CA ASP A 79 -5.44 -1.53 8.19
C ASP A 79 -6.00 -2.62 9.13
N GLU A 80 -5.11 -3.19 9.95
CA GLU A 80 -5.51 -3.66 11.26
C GLU A 80 -4.89 -2.72 12.30
N ILE A 81 -5.77 -2.13 13.13
CA ILE A 81 -5.62 -1.00 14.06
C ILE A 81 -4.29 -0.91 14.84
N ASN A 82 -3.49 -1.98 14.92
CA ASN A 82 -2.23 -2.03 15.66
C ASN A 82 -0.99 -2.46 14.86
N HIS A 83 -1.11 -2.91 13.60
CA HIS A 83 0.01 -3.50 12.87
C HIS A 83 -0.10 -3.32 11.35
N PRO A 84 0.31 -2.17 10.78
CA PRO A 84 0.61 -2.16 9.35
C PRO A 84 1.77 -3.15 9.12
N LYS A 85 1.48 -4.25 8.43
CA LYS A 85 2.50 -5.13 7.85
C LYS A 85 2.68 -4.66 6.43
N ILE A 86 3.82 -4.02 6.22
CA ILE A 86 4.21 -3.47 4.92
C ILE A 86 5.07 -4.49 4.23
N LEU A 87 4.76 -4.68 2.96
CA LEU A 87 5.45 -5.55 2.00
C LEU A 87 6.39 -4.70 1.16
N LEU A 88 7.48 -5.28 0.67
CA LEU A 88 8.43 -4.68 -0.27
C LEU A 88 8.78 -5.75 -1.29
N ASN A 89 8.75 -5.40 -2.57
CA ASN A 89 9.37 -6.12 -3.68
C ASN A 89 9.69 -5.11 -4.78
#